data_AF-A0A0Q5FHY7-F1
#
_entry.id   AF-A0A0Q5FHY7-F1
#
_cell.length_a   1.000
_cell.length_b   1.000
_cell.length_c   1.000
_cell.angle_alpha   90.00
_cell.angle_beta   90.00
_cell.angle_gamma   90.00
#
_symmetry.space_group_name_H-M   'P 1'
#
loop_
_entity.id
_entity.type
_entity.pdbx_description
1 polymer ?
#
loop_
_entity_poly.entity_id
_entity_poly.type
_entity_poly.pdbx_seq_one_letter_code
_entity_poly.pdbx_strand_id
1 'polypeptide(L)'
;MGANLVGRAIAYAVDVPLQPNEFRLLVGICLTAHDDHTPPRYFDSREAMALILGRRIPDAVTGLPDPPERAAGLKSVKVAMKGLTDLHALRRTKTGGHGRRAEFEVILDVAKAQQSSVFKARDRRPSMTATEARRRRGGGTAAVPVKVLRQSPLGDYGSTDEGLRQSPSGTTGKQDQQEEEQVA
;
A
#
# COMPACT_ATOMS: atom_id res chain seq x y z
N MET A 1 2.13 -6.74 17.80
CA MET A 1 1.81 -5.88 16.65
C MET A 1 2.66 -4.64 16.78
N GLY A 2 3.50 -4.38 15.77
CA GLY A 2 4.70 -3.59 15.91
C GLY A 2 4.53 -2.09 15.81
N ALA A 3 3.92 -1.44 16.80
CA ALA A 3 3.88 0.03 16.87
C ALA A 3 5.30 0.64 16.78
N ASN A 4 6.28 0.00 17.43
CA ASN A 4 7.69 0.39 17.35
C ASN A 4 8.27 0.27 15.94
N LEU A 5 7.92 -0.80 15.20
CA LEU A 5 8.38 -1.00 13.82
C LEU A 5 7.79 0.04 12.87
N VAL A 6 6.52 0.38 13.04
CA VAL A 6 5.89 1.45 12.25
C VAL A 6 6.58 2.79 12.49
N GLY A 7 6.87 3.15 13.74
CA GLY A 7 7.62 4.37 14.06
C GLY A 7 9.00 4.41 13.40
N ARG A 8 9.72 3.28 13.43
CA ARG A 8 11.02 3.14 12.75
C ARG A 8 10.90 3.22 11.23
N ALA A 9 9.84 2.66 10.64
CA ALA A 9 9.60 2.72 9.20
C ALA A 9 9.31 4.16 8.73
N ILE A 10 8.55 4.91 9.52
CA ILE A 10 8.30 6.34 9.28
C ILE A 10 9.60 7.13 9.36
N ALA A 11 10.40 6.92 10.42
CA ALA A 11 11.71 7.56 10.55
C ALA A 11 12.64 7.23 9.37
N TYR A 12 12.71 5.96 8.96
CA TYR A 12 13.47 5.52 7.78
C TYR A 12 13.02 6.25 6.50
N ALA A 13 11.72 6.47 6.32
CA ALA A 13 11.17 7.15 5.14
C ALA A 13 11.47 8.67 5.09
N VAL A 14 11.90 9.28 6.21
CA VAL A 14 12.36 10.68 6.22
C VAL A 14 13.72 10.79 5.53
N ASP A 15 14.61 9.83 5.76
CA ASP A 15 15.97 9.84 5.24
C ASP A 15 16.12 9.13 3.88
N VAL A 16 15.20 8.21 3.56
CA VAL A 16 15.25 7.40 2.34
C VAL A 16 14.09 7.75 1.40
N PRO A 17 14.36 8.14 0.13
CA PRO A 17 13.32 8.52 -0.82
C PRO A 17 12.54 7.29 -1.31
N LEU A 18 11.43 7.00 -0.63
CA LEU A 18 10.48 5.96 -0.98
C LEU A 18 9.41 6.47 -1.94
N GLN A 19 9.02 5.62 -2.90
CA GLN A 19 7.83 5.88 -3.70
C GLN A 19 6.55 5.71 -2.85
N PRO A 20 5.42 6.33 -3.22
CA PRO A 20 4.20 6.26 -2.40
C PRO A 20 3.73 4.83 -2.09
N ASN A 21 3.80 3.93 -3.08
CA ASN A 21 3.43 2.52 -2.88
C ASN A 21 4.45 1.76 -2.04
N GLU A 22 5.74 2.08 -2.14
CA GLU A 22 6.78 1.46 -1.32
C GLU A 22 6.62 1.86 0.14
N PHE A 23 6.34 3.13 0.41
CA PHE A 23 6.06 3.62 1.75
C PHE A 23 4.83 2.94 2.37
N ARG A 24 3.69 2.92 1.65
CA ARG A 24 2.46 2.25 2.12
C ARG A 24 2.70 0.78 2.41
N LEU A 25 3.41 0.10 1.51
CA LEU A 25 3.71 -1.32 1.67
C LEU A 25 4.65 -1.59 2.85
N LEU A 26 5.70 -0.78 3.02
CA LEU A 26 6.63 -0.89 4.14
C LEU A 26 5.90 -0.71 5.48
N VAL A 27 5.06 0.32 5.61
CA VAL A 27 4.28 0.58 6.83
C VAL A 27 3.31 -0.58 7.11
N GLY A 28 2.58 -1.06 6.10
CA GLY A 28 1.65 -2.18 6.29
C GLY A 28 2.36 -3.49 6.66
N ILE A 29 3.55 -3.75 6.10
CA ILE A 29 4.41 -4.87 6.48
C ILE A 29 4.87 -4.73 7.93
N CYS A 30 5.34 -3.55 8.33
CA CYS A 30 5.78 -3.29 9.71
C CYS A 30 4.64 -3.41 10.74
N LEU A 31 3.41 -3.07 10.35
CA LEU A 31 2.23 -3.22 11.20
C LEU A 31 1.90 -4.69 11.50
N THR A 32 2.09 -5.55 10.51
CA THR A 32 1.71 -6.98 10.55
C THR A 32 2.88 -7.93 10.82
N ALA A 33 4.12 -7.43 10.79
CA ALA A 33 5.31 -8.20 11.13
C ALA A 33 5.30 -8.64 12.59
N HIS A 34 5.91 -9.80 12.85
CA HIS A 34 6.10 -10.30 14.21
C HIS A 34 7.33 -9.64 14.85
N ASP A 35 7.07 -8.87 15.92
CA ASP A 35 8.11 -8.19 16.70
C ASP A 35 9.02 -9.17 17.45
N ASP A 36 8.52 -10.38 17.75
CA ASP A 36 9.24 -11.40 18.52
C ASP A 36 10.43 -12.03 17.75
N HIS A 37 10.53 -11.76 16.44
CA HIS A 37 11.65 -12.20 15.63
C HIS A 37 12.75 -11.14 15.56
N THR A 38 14.00 -11.58 15.69
CA THR A 38 15.18 -10.73 15.46
C THR A 38 15.99 -11.32 14.29
N PRO A 39 15.98 -10.70 13.09
CA PRO A 39 15.22 -9.49 12.71
C PRO A 39 13.72 -9.75 12.53
N PRO A 40 12.86 -8.72 12.59
CA PRO A 40 11.41 -8.87 12.43
C PRO A 40 11.04 -9.44 11.08
N ARG A 41 10.08 -10.37 11.09
CA ARG A 41 9.69 -11.14 9.90
C ARG A 41 8.24 -10.92 9.54
N TYR A 42 8.00 -10.89 8.23
CA TYR A 42 6.69 -10.78 7.63
C TYR A 42 6.39 -11.99 6.74
N PHE A 43 5.16 -12.48 6.84
CA PHE A 43 4.69 -13.72 6.22
C PHE A 43 3.29 -13.51 5.65
N ASP A 44 3.18 -13.13 4.38
CA ASP A 44 1.86 -13.03 3.74
C ASP A 44 1.86 -13.29 2.23
N SER A 45 0.65 -13.44 1.70
CA SER A 45 0.30 -13.54 0.30
C SER A 45 0.52 -12.24 -0.46
N ARG A 46 0.59 -12.31 -1.79
CA ARG A 46 0.71 -11.10 -2.63
C ARG A 46 -0.61 -10.33 -2.66
N GLU A 47 -1.71 -11.03 -2.47
CA GLU A 47 -3.08 -10.54 -2.39
C GLU A 47 -3.26 -9.64 -1.15
N ALA A 48 -2.77 -10.07 0.02
CA ALA A 48 -2.75 -9.23 1.21
C ALA A 48 -1.87 -7.99 1.03
N MET A 49 -0.71 -8.11 0.38
CA MET A 49 0.12 -6.95 0.04
C MET A 49 -0.58 -5.97 -0.91
N ALA A 50 -1.39 -6.46 -1.84
CA ALA A 50 -2.19 -5.59 -2.71
C ALA A 50 -3.27 -4.84 -1.91
N LEU A 51 -3.86 -5.50 -0.92
CA LEU A 51 -4.83 -4.87 -0.01
C LEU A 51 -4.18 -3.75 0.80
N ILE A 52 -2.94 -3.92 1.27
CA ILE A 52 -2.14 -2.86 1.92
C ILE A 52 -1.96 -1.65 0.98
N LEU A 53 -1.81 -1.88 -0.33
CA LEU A 53 -1.74 -0.82 -1.33
C LEU A 53 -3.10 -0.19 -1.65
N GLY A 54 -4.18 -0.60 -0.99
CA GLY A 54 -5.55 -0.14 -1.23
C GLY A 54 -6.19 -0.76 -2.48
N ARG A 55 -5.67 -1.89 -2.97
CA ARG A 55 -6.21 -2.59 -4.14
C ARG A 55 -6.84 -3.91 -3.72
N ARG A 56 -8.14 -4.06 -3.97
CA ARG A 56 -8.81 -5.36 -3.87
C ARG A 56 -8.52 -6.16 -5.14
N ILE A 57 -7.95 -7.34 -4.98
CA ILE A 57 -7.73 -8.28 -6.07
C ILE A 57 -8.89 -9.27 -6.08
N PRO A 58 -9.63 -9.42 -7.19
CA PRO A 58 -10.65 -10.45 -7.29
C PRO A 58 -10.01 -11.85 -7.24
N ASP A 59 -10.73 -12.79 -6.64
CA ASP A 59 -10.29 -14.18 -6.56
C ASP A 59 -10.18 -14.80 -7.96
N ALA A 60 -9.20 -15.70 -8.10
CA ALA A 60 -9.03 -16.43 -9.35
C ALA A 60 -10.15 -17.47 -9.50
N VAL A 61 -10.88 -17.43 -10.60
CA VAL A 61 -11.87 -18.45 -10.94
C VAL A 61 -11.18 -19.53 -11.77
N THR A 62 -11.18 -20.77 -11.29
CA THR A 62 -10.57 -21.91 -11.99
C THR A 62 -11.20 -22.09 -13.37
N GLY A 63 -10.38 -22.18 -14.41
CA GLY A 63 -10.84 -22.38 -15.79
C GLY A 63 -11.12 -21.10 -16.58
N LEU A 64 -11.01 -19.93 -15.95
CA LEU A 64 -11.14 -18.63 -16.63
C LEU A 64 -9.81 -17.87 -16.66
N PRO A 65 -9.56 -17.04 -17.68
CA PRO A 65 -8.41 -16.14 -17.69
C PRO A 65 -8.48 -15.17 -16.52
N ASP A 66 -7.33 -14.86 -15.94
CA ASP A 66 -7.24 -13.91 -14.84
C ASP A 66 -7.77 -12.52 -15.28
N PRO A 67 -8.56 -11.86 -14.43
CA PRO A 67 -9.04 -10.51 -14.72
C PRO A 67 -7.87 -9.52 -14.80
N PRO A 68 -7.91 -8.54 -15.71
CA PRO A 68 -6.81 -7.59 -15.91
C PRO A 68 -6.47 -6.79 -14.64
N GLU A 69 -7.45 -6.56 -13.76
CA GLU A 69 -7.29 -5.89 -12.47
C GLU A 69 -6.35 -6.68 -11.54
N ARG A 70 -6.44 -8.01 -11.55
CA ARG A 70 -5.55 -8.89 -10.77
C ARG A 70 -4.11 -8.72 -11.23
N ALA A 71 -3.87 -8.78 -12.54
CA ALA A 71 -2.54 -8.58 -13.10
C ALA A 71 -1.97 -7.20 -12.76
N ALA A 72 -2.77 -6.13 -12.84
CA ALA A 72 -2.36 -4.77 -12.50
C ALA A 72 -2.05 -4.60 -10.99
N GLY A 73 -2.87 -5.19 -10.11
CA GLY A 73 -2.65 -5.20 -8.67
C GLY A 73 -1.35 -5.90 -8.29
N LEU A 74 -1.16 -7.13 -8.78
CA LEU A 74 0.05 -7.92 -8.53
C LEU A 74 1.31 -7.28 -9.11
N LYS A 75 1.20 -6.63 -10.28
CA LYS A 75 2.29 -5.86 -10.88
C LYS A 75 2.69 -4.69 -9.98
N SER A 76 1.73 -3.98 -9.40
CA SER A 76 1.99 -2.86 -8.48
C SER A 76 2.73 -3.32 -7.22
N VAL A 77 2.30 -4.44 -6.62
CA VAL A 77 2.99 -5.07 -5.49
C VAL A 77 4.41 -5.48 -5.87
N LYS A 78 4.59 -6.13 -7.03
CA LYS A 78 5.91 -6.56 -7.52
C LYS A 78 6.87 -5.38 -7.65
N VAL A 79 6.40 -4.25 -8.21
CA VAL A 79 7.22 -3.04 -8.37
C VAL A 79 7.60 -2.46 -7.01
N ALA A 80 6.65 -2.32 -6.08
CA ALA A 80 6.91 -1.80 -4.74
C ALA A 80 7.88 -2.70 -3.94
N MET A 81 7.64 -4.01 -3.93
CA MET A 81 8.53 -4.98 -3.29
C MET A 81 9.94 -4.95 -3.86
N LYS A 82 10.07 -4.84 -5.19
CA LYS A 82 11.38 -4.71 -5.84
C LYS A 82 12.10 -3.46 -5.38
N GLY A 83 11.43 -2.31 -5.37
CA GLY A 83 12.02 -1.05 -4.90
C GLY A 83 12.49 -1.12 -3.45
N LEU A 84 11.68 -1.70 -2.55
CA LEU A 84 12.06 -1.93 -1.15
C LEU A 84 13.25 -2.89 -1.00
N THR A 85 13.31 -3.94 -1.83
CA THR A 85 14.44 -4.90 -1.82
C THR A 85 15.72 -4.26 -2.36
N ASP A 86 15.62 -3.49 -3.45
CA ASP A 86 16.76 -2.79 -4.05
C ASP A 86 17.33 -1.71 -3.11
N LEU A 87 16.49 -1.10 -2.27
CA LEU A 87 16.88 -0.16 -1.21
C LEU A 87 17.36 -0.85 0.08
N HIS A 88 17.44 -2.18 0.09
CA HIS A 88 17.77 -2.99 1.26
C HIS A 88 16.82 -2.82 2.47
N ALA A 89 15.61 -2.26 2.27
CA ALA A 89 14.59 -2.13 3.31
C ALA A 89 13.97 -3.50 3.68
N LEU A 90 13.92 -4.41 2.70
CA LEU A 90 13.45 -5.78 2.86
C LEU A 90 14.49 -6.77 2.33
N ARG A 91 14.64 -7.89 3.03
CA ARG A 91 15.42 -9.04 2.54
C ARG A 91 14.54 -10.26 2.45
N ARG A 92 14.43 -10.85 1.26
CA ARG A 92 13.75 -12.11 1.09
C ARG A 92 14.60 -13.24 1.66
N THR A 93 14.10 -13.95 2.66
CA THR A 93 14.80 -15.08 3.28
C THR A 93 14.38 -16.40 2.66
N LYS A 94 13.09 -16.56 2.38
CA LYS A 94 12.58 -17.76 1.72
C LYS A 94 11.75 -17.42 0.49
N THR A 95 12.01 -18.18 -0.57
CA THR A 95 11.20 -18.17 -1.77
C THR A 95 9.93 -18.97 -1.51
N GLY A 96 8.79 -18.27 -1.42
CA GLY A 96 7.49 -18.93 -1.43
C GLY A 96 7.30 -19.79 -2.69
N GLY A 97 6.73 -20.98 -2.51
CA GLY A 97 6.45 -21.98 -3.53
C GLY A 97 5.04 -22.53 -3.39
N HIS A 98 4.70 -23.64 -4.05
CA HIS A 98 3.37 -24.25 -3.93
C HIS A 98 3.03 -24.56 -2.47
N GLY A 99 2.01 -23.88 -1.93
CA GLY A 99 1.57 -24.00 -0.54
C GLY A 99 2.45 -23.31 0.52
N ARG A 100 3.53 -22.61 0.13
CA ARG A 100 4.44 -21.93 1.07
C ARG A 100 4.49 -20.43 0.82
N ARG A 101 4.24 -19.64 1.88
CA ARG A 101 4.36 -18.17 1.84
C ARG A 101 5.83 -17.77 1.70
N ALA A 102 6.06 -16.65 1.02
CA ALA A 102 7.38 -16.04 0.99
C ALA A 102 7.66 -15.36 2.34
N GLU A 103 8.92 -15.42 2.77
CA GLU A 103 9.36 -14.83 4.04
C GLU A 103 10.26 -13.64 3.75
N PHE A 104 10.00 -12.54 4.46
CA PHE A 104 10.77 -11.32 4.34
C PHE A 104 11.22 -10.84 5.72
N GLU A 105 12.48 -10.44 5.82
CA GLU A 105 13.03 -9.74 6.97
C GLU A 105 13.00 -8.24 6.72
N VAL A 106 12.58 -7.48 7.73
CA VAL A 106 12.54 -6.02 7.69
C VAL A 106 13.87 -5.46 8.17
N ILE A 107 14.57 -4.70 7.31
CA ILE A 107 15.89 -4.15 7.57
C ILE A 107 15.83 -2.62 7.38
N LEU A 108 15.56 -1.91 8.46
CA LEU A 108 15.48 -0.44 8.45
C LEU A 108 16.86 0.18 8.74
N ASP A 109 17.79 0.02 7.80
CA ASP A 109 19.17 0.52 7.89
C ASP A 109 19.40 1.61 6.83
N VAL A 110 19.45 2.85 7.29
CA VAL A 110 19.60 4.04 6.42
C VAL A 110 20.95 4.03 5.70
N ALA A 111 22.03 3.64 6.38
CA ALA A 111 23.37 3.65 5.81
C ALA A 111 23.46 2.66 4.64
N LYS A 112 22.87 1.46 4.79
CA LYS A 112 22.77 0.49 3.69
C LYS A 112 21.90 1.00 2.54
N ALA A 113 20.77 1.61 2.85
CA ALA A 113 19.89 2.16 1.83
C ALA A 113 20.61 3.21 0.96
N GLN A 114 21.37 4.12 1.58
CA GLN A 114 22.14 5.18 0.91
C GLN A 114 23.23 4.65 -0.03
N GLN A 115 23.76 3.46 0.25
CA GLN A 115 24.76 2.82 -0.60
C GLN A 115 24.16 2.24 -1.89
N SER A 116 22.85 1.96 -1.91
CA SER A 116 22.16 1.37 -3.05
C SER A 116 22.18 2.28 -4.28
N SER A 117 22.23 1.66 -5.47
CA SER A 117 22.15 2.40 -6.74
C SER A 117 20.79 3.06 -6.93
N VAL A 118 19.71 2.46 -6.42
CA VAL A 118 18.35 3.01 -6.47
C VAL A 118 18.23 4.27 -5.62
N PHE A 119 18.83 4.29 -4.42
CA PHE A 119 18.91 5.50 -3.63
C PHE A 119 19.66 6.59 -4.42
N LYS A 120 20.87 6.29 -4.91
CA LYS A 120 21.66 7.26 -5.68
C LYS A 120 20.95 7.78 -6.93
N ALA A 121 20.11 6.96 -7.56
CA ALA A 121 19.32 7.37 -8.72
C ALA A 121 18.16 8.31 -8.33
N ARG A 122 17.54 8.10 -7.16
CA ARG A 122 16.40 8.89 -6.66
C ARG A 122 16.81 10.15 -5.92
N ASP A 123 17.91 10.08 -5.19
CA ASP A 123 18.50 11.19 -4.43
C ASP A 123 19.22 12.19 -5.34
N ARG A 124 19.26 11.91 -6.65
CA ARG A 124 19.31 12.95 -7.69
C ARG A 124 18.00 13.75 -7.67
N ARG A 125 17.66 14.34 -6.52
CA ARG A 125 16.91 15.59 -6.50
C ARG A 125 17.58 16.46 -7.55
N PRO A 126 16.83 17.07 -8.47
CA PRO A 126 17.43 18.07 -9.34
C PRO A 126 18.11 19.02 -8.38
N SER A 127 19.46 19.03 -8.40
CA SER A 127 20.19 20.05 -7.68
C SER A 127 19.57 21.33 -8.22
N MET A 128 18.83 22.05 -7.37
CA MET A 128 18.29 23.35 -7.75
C MET A 128 19.45 24.04 -8.42
N THR A 129 19.34 24.24 -9.73
CA THR A 129 20.47 24.79 -10.46
C THR A 129 20.80 26.11 -9.77
N ALA A 130 22.07 26.50 -9.68
CA ALA A 130 22.44 27.76 -9.03
C ALA A 130 21.58 28.94 -9.55
N THR A 131 21.10 28.83 -10.79
CA THR A 131 20.09 29.66 -11.45
C THR A 131 18.70 29.66 -10.80
N GLU A 132 18.11 28.51 -10.47
CA GLU A 132 16.84 28.42 -9.74
C GLU A 132 16.97 28.89 -8.28
N ALA A 133 18.11 28.59 -7.63
CA ALA A 133 18.40 29.08 -6.28
C ALA A 133 18.55 30.62 -6.27
N ARG A 134 19.16 31.21 -7.32
CA ARG A 134 19.22 32.67 -7.51
C ARG A 134 17.87 33.30 -7.84
N ARG A 135 17.03 32.67 -8.67
CA ARG A 135 15.66 33.17 -8.96
C ARG A 135 14.81 33.30 -7.69
N ARG A 136 14.95 32.37 -6.73
CA ARG A 136 14.24 32.47 -5.44
C ARG A 136 14.80 33.52 -4.47
N ARG A 137 16.10 33.84 -4.53
CA ARG A 137 16.71 34.86 -3.65
C ARG A 137 16.66 36.29 -4.21
N GLY A 138 16.50 36.46 -5.52
CA GLY A 138 16.78 37.75 -6.17
C GLY A 138 15.65 38.40 -6.98
N GLY A 139 14.43 37.87 -7.04
CA GLY A 139 13.50 38.31 -8.09
C GLY A 139 12.04 38.39 -7.71
N GLY A 140 11.64 39.55 -7.20
CA GLY A 140 10.37 40.19 -7.57
C GLY A 140 9.12 39.64 -6.90
N THR A 141 8.63 40.39 -5.93
CA THR A 141 7.21 40.52 -5.60
C THR A 141 6.44 41.06 -6.82
N ALA A 142 6.35 40.29 -7.91
CA ALA A 142 5.31 40.52 -8.90
C ALA A 142 4.02 40.06 -8.24
N ALA A 143 3.28 41.03 -7.68
CA ALA A 143 1.98 40.85 -7.07
C ALA A 143 1.11 39.97 -7.97
N VAL A 144 0.91 38.72 -7.57
CA VAL A 144 -0.09 37.85 -8.18
C VAL A 144 -1.43 38.51 -7.87
N PRO A 145 -2.20 38.97 -8.87
CA PRO A 145 -3.52 39.51 -8.60
C PRO A 145 -4.36 38.38 -8.00
N VAL A 146 -4.66 38.50 -6.71
CA VAL A 146 -5.62 37.64 -6.02
C VAL A 146 -6.97 37.92 -6.69
N LYS A 147 -7.34 37.07 -7.65
CA LYS A 147 -8.67 37.08 -8.23
C LYS A 147 -9.60 36.54 -7.14
N VAL A 148 -10.14 37.45 -6.34
CA VAL A 148 -11.16 37.17 -5.33
C VAL A 148 -12.32 36.49 -6.06
N LEU A 149 -12.42 35.16 -5.92
CA LEU A 149 -13.59 34.43 -6.36
C LEU A 149 -14.76 34.96 -5.53
N ARG A 150 -15.65 35.72 -6.19
CA ARG A 150 -16.97 36.03 -5.66
C ARG A 150 -17.62 34.72 -5.23
N GLN A 151 -17.98 34.68 -3.95
CA GLN A 151 -18.84 33.67 -3.38
C GLN A 151 -20.12 33.60 -4.20
N SER A 152 -20.33 32.49 -4.91
CA SER A 152 -21.64 32.16 -5.44
C SER A 152 -22.55 31.87 -4.23
N PRO A 153 -23.76 32.45 -4.17
CA PRO A 153 -24.68 32.22 -3.07
C PRO A 153 -25.08 30.74 -3.02
N LEU A 154 -25.20 30.24 -1.78
CA LEU A 154 -25.64 28.91 -1.41
C LEU A 154 -26.82 28.46 -2.28
N GLY A 155 -26.57 27.42 -3.07
CA GLY A 155 -27.62 26.64 -3.71
C GLY A 155 -28.34 25.81 -2.66
N ASP A 156 -29.65 26.05 -2.62
CA ASP A 156 -30.71 25.35 -1.89
C ASP A 156 -30.50 23.82 -1.90
N TYR A 157 -30.18 23.24 -0.74
CA TYR A 157 -30.16 21.78 -0.57
C TYR A 157 -31.61 21.31 -0.41
N GLY A 158 -32.24 21.03 -1.54
CA GLY A 158 -33.50 20.32 -1.63
C GLY A 158 -33.43 19.01 -0.85
N SER A 159 -34.16 18.98 0.25
CA SER A 159 -34.51 17.80 1.04
C SER A 159 -35.30 16.82 0.17
N THR A 160 -34.64 15.77 -0.33
CA THR A 160 -35.34 14.55 -0.77
C THR A 160 -35.33 13.55 0.38
N ASP A 161 -36.32 13.75 1.24
CA ASP A 161 -36.87 12.75 2.15
C ASP A 161 -37.70 11.78 1.30
N GLU A 162 -37.13 10.65 0.87
CA GLU A 162 -37.92 9.49 0.42
C GLU A 162 -37.13 8.19 0.62
N GLY A 163 -37.76 7.23 1.30
CA GLY A 163 -37.55 5.82 1.01
C GLY A 163 -36.99 4.95 2.14
N LEU A 164 -37.69 4.91 3.28
CA LEU A 164 -37.69 3.73 4.17
C LEU A 164 -38.03 2.48 3.35
N ARG A 165 -37.02 1.77 2.85
CA ARG A 165 -37.16 0.38 2.39
C ARG A 165 -37.03 -0.54 3.58
N GLN A 166 -38.19 -0.95 4.08
CA GLN A 166 -38.37 -2.11 4.92
C GLN A 166 -37.82 -3.34 4.18
N SER A 167 -36.79 -3.97 4.72
CA SER A 167 -36.38 -5.32 4.31
C SER A 167 -37.10 -6.33 5.21
N PRO A 168 -37.86 -7.28 4.63
CA PRO A 168 -38.59 -8.28 5.39
C PRO A 168 -37.64 -9.30 6.02
N SER A 169 -37.93 -9.61 7.28
CA SER A 169 -37.41 -10.73 8.05
C SER A 169 -37.74 -12.06 7.37
N GLY A 170 -36.75 -12.66 6.71
CA GLY A 170 -36.80 -13.98 6.11
C GLY A 170 -36.49 -15.08 7.13
N THR A 171 -37.58 -15.62 7.67
CA THR A 171 -37.87 -16.96 8.19
C THR A 171 -36.78 -18.04 8.16
N THR A 172 -36.59 -18.60 9.35
CA THR A 172 -36.14 -19.93 9.75
C THR A 172 -36.62 -21.09 8.84
N GLY A 173 -35.69 -21.91 8.32
CA GLY A 173 -35.90 -23.33 7.99
C GLY A 173 -34.80 -24.13 8.69
N LYS A 174 -35.06 -25.00 9.68
CA LYS A 174 -35.63 -26.37 9.58
C LYS A 174 -35.05 -27.13 8.38
N GLN A 175 -34.01 -27.95 8.63
CA GLN A 175 -34.08 -29.37 8.97
C GLN A 175 -34.46 -30.23 7.76
N ASP A 176 -33.48 -31.01 7.28
CA ASP A 176 -33.57 -32.35 6.68
C ASP A 176 -32.09 -32.84 6.66
N GLN A 177 -31.60 -33.78 7.48
CA GLN A 177 -31.90 -35.21 7.56
C GLN A 177 -32.00 -35.89 6.19
N GLN A 178 -30.92 -36.57 5.78
CA GLN A 178 -30.89 -37.82 5.00
C GLN A 178 -29.43 -38.32 5.00
N GLU A 179 -29.15 -39.39 5.74
CA GLU A 179 -29.02 -40.79 5.27
C GLU A 179 -27.61 -41.05 4.72
N GLU A 180 -26.74 -41.70 5.48
CA GLU A 180 -26.55 -43.17 5.48
C GLU A 180 -26.40 -43.75 4.06
N GLU A 181 -25.15 -43.97 3.62
CA GLU A 181 -24.86 -45.17 2.84
C GLU A 181 -23.44 -45.64 3.14
N GLN A 182 -23.38 -46.72 3.93
CA GLN A 182 -22.26 -47.62 4.04
C GLN A 182 -22.17 -48.40 2.73
N VAL A 183 -21.00 -48.42 2.09
CA VAL A 183 -20.64 -49.55 1.23
C VAL A 183 -19.23 -50.01 1.60
N ALA A 184 -19.17 -51.32 1.81
CA ALA A 184 -18.08 -52.14 2.30
C ALA A 184 -16.80 -52.10 1.46
#